data_AF-A0A9Q3E7E5-F1
#
_entry.id   AF-A0A9Q3E7E5-F1
#
_cell.length_a   1.000
_cell.length_b   1.000
_cell.length_c   1.000
_cell.angle_alpha   90.00
_cell.angle_beta   90.00
_cell.angle_gamma   90.00
#
_symmetry.space_group_name_H-M   'P 1'
#
loop_
_entity.id
_entity.type
_entity.pdbx_description
1 polymer ?
#
loop_
_entity_poly.entity_id
_entity_poly.type
_entity_poly.pdbx_seq_one_letter_code
_entity_poly.pdbx_strand_id
1 'polypeptide(L)'
;MEDSFAYAKDKWDKSHATPEFKVGDLVLVSTTNFNNIKGFENLKESFSGPFVIKALHGENAIEVELSEELSNKHPTIPVSLVKPYKSSDSEKFPLRNEVPQSIPPIESSGTKKITKFLKERN
;
A
#
# COMPACT_ATOMS: atom_id res chain seq x y z
N MET A 1 -26.59 -1.13 31.10
CA MET A 1 -25.72 -1.87 30.14
C MET A 1 -25.96 -1.40 28.71
N GLU A 2 -27.20 -1.09 28.34
CA GLU A 2 -27.57 -0.46 27.05
C GLU A 2 -26.91 0.91 26.82
N ASP A 3 -26.75 1.73 27.88
CA ASP A 3 -26.10 3.06 27.78
C ASP A 3 -24.62 2.99 27.35
N SER A 4 -23.90 1.93 27.71
CA SER A 4 -22.49 1.75 27.36
C SER A 4 -22.30 1.47 25.87
N PHE A 5 -23.22 0.72 25.25
CA PHE A 5 -23.23 0.47 23.81
C PHE A 5 -23.59 1.72 23.01
N ALA A 6 -24.54 2.52 23.52
CA ALA A 6 -24.91 3.78 22.89
C ALA A 6 -23.75 4.79 22.90
N TYR A 7 -23.03 4.91 24.02
CA TYR A 7 -21.86 5.78 24.12
C TYR A 7 -20.72 5.35 23.18
N ALA A 8 -20.43 4.05 23.12
CA ALA A 8 -19.41 3.52 22.22
C ALA A 8 -19.74 3.78 20.74
N LYS A 9 -21.02 3.58 20.37
CA LYS A 9 -21.50 3.82 19.00
C LYS A 9 -21.39 5.30 18.61
N ASP A 10 -21.88 6.22 19.44
CA ASP A 10 -21.83 7.66 19.14
C ASP A 10 -20.38 8.19 19.00
N LYS A 11 -19.46 7.70 19.84
CA LYS A 11 -18.03 8.03 19.72
C LYS A 11 -17.39 7.47 18.45
N TRP A 12 -17.80 6.26 18.07
CA TRP A 12 -17.32 5.61 16.84
C TRP A 12 -17.81 6.38 15.61
N ASP A 13 -19.12 6.62 15.50
CA ASP A 13 -19.75 7.30 14.37
C ASP A 13 -19.17 8.72 14.18
N LYS A 14 -18.85 9.43 15.27
CA LYS A 14 -18.20 10.77 15.21
C LYS A 14 -16.77 10.76 14.70
N SER A 15 -16.03 9.68 14.92
CA SER A 15 -14.62 9.57 14.52
C SER A 15 -14.44 8.88 13.17
N HIS A 16 -15.42 8.09 12.74
CA HIS A 16 -15.40 7.32 11.50
C HIS A 16 -16.21 8.02 10.43
N ALA A 17 -15.62 9.05 9.82
CA ALA A 17 -16.12 9.58 8.56
C ALA A 17 -15.60 8.71 7.41
N THR A 18 -16.50 8.02 6.71
CA THR A 18 -16.14 7.28 5.49
C THR A 18 -15.73 8.28 4.41
N PRO A 19 -14.53 8.17 3.83
CA PRO A 19 -14.15 9.02 2.70
C PRO A 19 -15.04 8.69 1.50
N GLU A 20 -15.62 9.70 0.86
CA GLU A 20 -16.32 9.50 -0.41
C GLU A 20 -15.29 9.32 -1.53
N PHE A 21 -15.30 8.15 -2.17
CA PHE A 21 -14.47 7.83 -3.31
C PHE A 21 -15.33 7.79 -4.58
N LYS A 22 -14.78 8.20 -5.72
CA LYS A 22 -15.42 8.08 -7.02
C LYS A 22 -14.62 7.16 -7.94
N VAL A 23 -15.32 6.55 -8.89
CA VAL A 23 -14.68 5.78 -9.96
C VAL A 23 -13.78 6.74 -10.77
N GLY A 24 -12.53 6.34 -10.98
CA GLY A 24 -11.51 7.15 -11.64
C GLY A 24 -10.58 7.93 -10.69
N ASP A 25 -10.87 7.98 -9.39
CA ASP A 25 -9.98 8.62 -8.43
C ASP A 25 -8.69 7.80 -8.25
N LEU A 26 -7.60 8.52 -7.97
CA LEU A 26 -6.31 7.92 -7.60
C LEU A 26 -6.26 7.68 -6.10
N VAL A 27 -5.89 6.47 -5.71
CA VAL A 27 -5.82 6.07 -4.31
C VAL A 27 -4.56 5.27 -4.00
N LEU A 28 -4.10 5.40 -2.76
CA LEU A 28 -3.01 4.64 -2.19
C LEU A 28 -3.55 3.45 -1.40
N VAL A 29 -2.97 2.27 -1.59
CA VAL A 29 -3.39 1.03 -0.91
C VAL A 29 -2.41 0.65 0.19
N SER A 30 -2.93 0.37 1.39
CA SER A 30 -2.11 0.00 2.55
C SER A 30 -1.41 -1.34 2.36
N THR A 31 -0.10 -1.39 2.64
CA THR A 31 0.73 -2.59 2.50
C THR A 31 0.69 -3.52 3.72
N THR A 32 -0.08 -3.19 4.77
CA THR A 32 -0.10 -3.95 6.04
C THR A 32 -0.38 -5.45 5.85
N ASN A 33 -1.25 -5.80 4.91
CA ASN A 33 -1.65 -7.19 4.63
C ASN A 33 -0.88 -7.83 3.45
N PHE A 34 0.15 -7.15 2.94
CA PHE A 34 0.90 -7.60 1.78
C PHE A 34 2.16 -8.36 2.22
N ASN A 35 2.06 -9.68 2.29
CA ASN A 35 3.19 -10.56 2.66
C ASN A 35 4.23 -10.75 1.54
N ASN A 36 3.94 -10.29 0.32
CA ASN A 36 4.77 -10.53 -0.87
C ASN A 36 5.66 -9.32 -1.25
N ILE A 37 5.61 -8.23 -0.48
CA ILE A 37 6.46 -7.07 -0.74
C ILE A 37 7.85 -7.40 -0.21
N LYS A 38 8.83 -7.42 -1.13
CA LYS A 38 10.23 -7.66 -0.79
C LYS A 38 10.77 -6.46 0.00
N GLY A 39 11.38 -6.70 1.15
CA GLY A 39 12.03 -5.66 1.94
C GLY A 39 12.03 -5.97 3.44
N PHE A 40 12.78 -5.14 4.17
CA PHE A 40 12.75 -5.17 5.63
C PHE A 40 11.51 -4.42 6.15
N GLU A 41 10.90 -4.90 7.23
CA GLU A 41 9.61 -4.39 7.73
C GLU A 41 9.61 -2.88 8.01
N ASN A 42 10.74 -2.31 8.42
CA ASN A 42 10.87 -0.88 8.73
C ASN A 42 11.17 0.00 7.51
N LEU A 43 11.60 -0.59 6.39
CA LEU A 43 11.97 0.12 5.16
C LEU A 43 10.92 0.00 4.06
N LYS A 44 9.93 -0.88 4.23
CA LYS A 44 8.82 -1.01 3.27
C LYS A 44 7.92 0.21 3.35
N GLU A 45 7.46 0.66 2.19
CA GLU A 45 6.44 1.70 2.12
C GLU A 45 5.15 1.19 2.77
N SER A 46 4.56 1.98 3.66
CA SER A 46 3.30 1.60 4.33
C SER A 46 2.10 1.64 3.39
N PHE A 47 2.22 2.37 2.27
CA PHE A 47 1.21 2.48 1.23
C PHE A 47 1.89 2.30 -0.12
N SER A 48 1.31 1.47 -0.97
CA SER A 48 1.76 1.27 -2.33
C SER A 48 0.90 2.11 -3.27
N GLY A 49 1.57 2.71 -4.26
CA GLY A 49 1.09 3.14 -5.58
C GLY A 49 -0.19 4.01 -5.64
N PRO A 50 -0.21 5.08 -6.46
CA PRO A 50 -1.49 5.61 -6.89
C PRO A 50 -2.13 4.62 -7.86
N PHE A 51 -3.22 4.00 -7.44
CA PHE A 51 -4.02 3.10 -8.25
C PHE A 51 -5.36 3.76 -8.59
N VAL A 52 -5.92 3.38 -9.74
CA VAL A 52 -7.20 3.92 -10.20
C VAL A 52 -8.35 3.07 -9.66
N ILE A 53 -9.37 3.71 -9.11
CA ILE A 53 -10.61 3.03 -8.73
C ILE A 53 -11.40 2.68 -9.99
N LYS A 54 -11.66 1.39 -10.19
CA LYS A 54 -12.43 0.85 -11.31
C LYS A 54 -13.92 0.76 -11.02
N ALA A 55 -14.27 0.34 -9.79
CA ALA A 55 -15.66 0.20 -9.37
C ALA A 55 -15.80 0.40 -7.86
N LEU A 56 -16.98 0.78 -7.41
CA LEU A 56 -17.34 0.85 -5.99
C LEU A 56 -18.30 -0.29 -5.68
N HIS A 57 -17.95 -1.10 -4.69
CA HIS A 57 -18.76 -2.22 -4.21
C HIS A 57 -19.41 -1.83 -2.88
N GLY A 58 -20.50 -1.06 -2.98
CA GLY A 58 -21.17 -0.46 -1.83
C GLY A 58 -20.34 0.62 -1.14
N GLU A 59 -20.60 0.84 0.15
CA GLU A 59 -19.95 1.91 0.93
C GLU A 59 -18.58 1.50 1.49
N ASN A 60 -18.33 0.20 1.64
CA ASN A 60 -17.20 -0.30 2.41
C ASN A 60 -16.07 -0.90 1.55
N ALA A 61 -16.30 -1.17 0.26
CA ALA A 61 -15.34 -1.83 -0.59
C ALA A 61 -15.20 -1.13 -1.94
N ILE A 62 -13.95 -1.06 -2.43
CA ILE A 62 -13.62 -0.48 -3.72
C ILE A 62 -12.82 -1.49 -4.54
N GLU A 63 -13.01 -1.49 -5.85
CA GLU A 63 -12.21 -2.27 -6.78
C GLU A 63 -11.17 -1.36 -7.42
N VAL A 64 -9.91 -1.80 -7.32
CA VAL A 64 -8.74 -1.02 -7.71
C VAL A 64 -7.96 -1.78 -8.77
N GLU A 65 -7.45 -1.06 -9.77
CA GLU A 65 -6.55 -1.63 -10.75
C GLU A 65 -5.13 -1.74 -10.17
N LEU A 66 -4.72 -2.95 -9.81
CA LEU A 66 -3.40 -3.24 -9.24
C LEU A 66 -2.35 -3.45 -10.34
N SER A 67 -1.11 -3.04 -10.06
CA SER A 67 0.04 -3.32 -10.93
C SER A 67 0.38 -4.81 -10.97
N GLU A 68 1.11 -5.25 -12.01
CA GLU A 68 1.46 -6.67 -12.19
C GLU A 68 2.17 -7.29 -10.98
N GLU A 69 2.97 -6.51 -10.26
CA GLU A 69 3.66 -6.96 -9.03
C GLU A 69 2.67 -7.37 -7.92
N LEU A 70 1.49 -6.77 -7.90
CA LEU A 70 0.43 -6.98 -6.92
C LEU A 70 -0.77 -7.74 -7.51
N SER A 71 -0.68 -8.23 -8.75
CA SER A 71 -1.73 -9.00 -9.44
C SER A 71 -2.19 -10.26 -8.69
N ASN A 72 -1.34 -10.82 -7.85
CA ASN A 72 -1.67 -11.96 -6.97
C ASN A 72 -2.60 -11.59 -5.80
N LYS A 73 -2.94 -10.32 -5.62
CA LYS A 73 -3.86 -9.84 -4.59
C LYS A 73 -5.22 -9.54 -5.20
N HIS A 74 -6.25 -9.69 -4.37
CA HIS A 74 -7.60 -9.41 -4.80
C HIS A 74 -7.77 -7.91 -5.05
N PRO A 75 -8.33 -7.48 -6.20
CA PRO A 75 -8.45 -6.07 -6.55
C PRO A 75 -9.51 -5.33 -5.71
N THR A 76 -10.44 -6.05 -5.09
CA THR A 76 -11.40 -5.47 -4.14
C THR A 76 -10.78 -5.29 -2.76
N ILE A 77 -10.70 -4.04 -2.30
CA ILE A 77 -10.05 -3.63 -1.06
C ILE A 77 -11.05 -2.85 -0.21
N PRO A 78 -11.09 -3.04 1.13
CA PRO A 78 -11.94 -2.24 2.00
C PRO A 78 -11.46 -0.79 2.09
N VAL A 79 -12.39 0.16 2.17
CA VAL A 79 -12.11 1.62 2.20
C VAL A 79 -11.17 2.02 3.33
N SER A 80 -11.17 1.31 4.46
CA SER A 80 -10.29 1.58 5.60
C SER A 80 -8.80 1.36 5.31
N LEU A 81 -8.48 0.53 4.30
CA LEU A 81 -7.11 0.26 3.87
C LEU A 81 -6.66 1.16 2.72
N VAL A 82 -7.46 2.17 2.39
CA VAL A 82 -7.26 3.03 1.23
C VAL A 82 -7.15 4.47 1.68
N LYS A 83 -6.27 5.24 1.03
CA LYS A 83 -6.14 6.68 1.23
C LYS A 83 -6.28 7.41 -0.11
N PRO A 84 -6.92 8.58 -0.15
CA PRO A 84 -6.93 9.41 -1.35
C PRO A 84 -5.51 9.87 -1.70
N TYR A 85 -5.14 9.75 -2.97
CA TYR A 85 -3.85 10.22 -3.45
C TYR A 85 -3.84 11.75 -3.55
N LYS A 86 -2.76 12.37 -3.11
CA LYS A 86 -2.55 13.82 -3.22
C LYS A 86 -1.33 14.07 -4.09
N SER A 87 -1.56 14.60 -5.28
CA SER A 87 -0.49 15.01 -6.19
C SER A 87 0.36 16.14 -5.59
N SER A 88 1.62 16.21 -6.00
CA SER A 88 2.51 17.32 -5.66
C SER A 88 1.94 18.63 -6.21
N ASP A 89 1.58 19.56 -5.33
CA ASP A 89 1.08 20.88 -5.69
C ASP A 89 2.26 21.86 -5.80
N SER A 90 2.61 22.24 -7.02
CA SER A 90 3.74 23.13 -7.31
C SER A 90 3.52 24.56 -6.79
N GLU A 91 2.27 25.02 -6.71
CA GLU A 91 1.95 26.36 -6.21
C GLU A 91 2.13 26.46 -4.69
N LYS A 92 1.74 25.40 -3.97
CA LYS A 92 1.92 25.34 -2.50
C LYS A 92 3.33 25.00 -2.08
N PHE A 93 4.06 24.25 -2.90
CA PHE A 93 5.40 23.76 -2.57
C PHE A 93 6.41 23.99 -3.71
N PRO A 94 6.76 25.26 -4.01
CA PRO A 94 7.62 25.60 -5.13
C PRO A 94 9.07 25.10 -4.99
N LEU A 95 9.52 24.79 -3.77
CA LEU A 95 10.86 24.26 -3.47
C LEU A 95 10.95 22.73 -3.54
N ARG A 96 9.84 22.03 -3.77
CA ARG A 96 9.82 20.56 -3.81
C ARG A 96 10.30 20.09 -5.18
N ASN A 97 11.59 19.78 -5.28
CA ASN A 97 12.15 19.12 -6.45
C ASN A 97 11.82 17.62 -6.42
N GLU A 98 11.29 17.08 -7.51
CA GLU A 98 11.11 15.63 -7.68
C GLU A 98 12.51 15.02 -7.85
N VAL A 99 13.05 14.45 -6.77
CA VAL A 99 14.36 13.78 -6.82
C VAL A 99 14.15 12.49 -7.62
N PRO A 100 14.86 12.27 -8.74
CA PRO A 100 14.77 11.00 -9.44
C PRO A 100 15.19 9.89 -8.48
N GLN A 101 14.36 8.85 -8.38
CA GLN A 101 14.70 7.68 -7.57
C GLN A 101 16.03 7.12 -8.08
N SER A 102 17.10 7.26 -7.28
CA SER A 102 18.40 6.70 -7.63
C SER A 102 18.30 5.18 -7.52
N ILE A 103 18.06 4.51 -8.64
CA ILE A 103 18.15 3.06 -8.70
C ILE A 103 19.61 2.73 -8.36
N PRO A 104 19.88 1.96 -7.29
CA PRO A 104 21.26 1.55 -6.99
C PRO A 104 21.83 0.81 -8.21
N PRO A 105 23.12 0.96 -8.52
CA PRO A 105 23.74 0.24 -9.63
C PRO A 105 23.46 -1.25 -9.46
N ILE A 106 22.75 -1.85 -10.42
CA ILE A 106 22.50 -3.29 -10.41
C ILE A 106 23.83 -3.97 -10.72
N GLU A 107 24.54 -4.39 -9.67
CA GLU A 107 25.70 -5.26 -9.85
C GLU A 107 25.18 -6.54 -10.51
N SER A 108 25.56 -6.74 -11.77
CA SER A 108 25.37 -8.00 -12.50
C SER A 108 25.90 -9.11 -11.61
N SER A 109 25.00 -9.85 -10.96
CA SER A 109 25.34 -10.97 -10.10
C SER A 109 25.90 -12.08 -10.97
N GLY A 110 27.22 -12.05 -11.18
CA GLY A 110 27.96 -13.17 -11.74
C GLY A 110 27.64 -14.41 -10.91
N THR A 111 27.26 -15.49 -11.59
CA THR A 111 26.91 -16.77 -11.00
C THR A 111 28.02 -17.23 -10.05
N LYS A 112 27.82 -17.08 -8.72
CA LYS A 112 28.73 -17.64 -7.74
C LYS A 112 28.56 -19.16 -7.76
N LYS A 113 29.53 -19.87 -8.35
CA LYS A 113 29.59 -21.34 -8.32
C LYS A 113 29.73 -21.77 -6.86
N ILE A 114 28.69 -22.38 -6.31
CA ILE A 114 28.71 -22.95 -4.96
C ILE A 114 29.49 -24.26 -5.04
N THR A 115 30.76 -24.27 -4.63
CA THR A 115 31.49 -25.52 -4.38
C THR A 115 31.12 -26.04 -3.00
N LYS A 116 30.34 -27.12 -2.94
CA LYS A 116 30.05 -27.86 -1.70
C LYS A 116 31.34 -28.53 -1.21
N PHE A 117 31.95 -28.01 -0.14
CA PHE A 117 32.93 -28.76 0.63
C PHE A 117 32.20 -29.42 1.80
N LEU A 118 31.70 -30.64 1.59
CA LEU A 118 31.18 -31.46 2.67
C LEU A 118 32.37 -32.08 3.40
N LYS A 119 32.60 -31.63 4.63
CA LYS A 119 33.61 -32.18 5.54
C LYS A 119 33.09 -33.51 6.08
N GLU A 120 33.63 -34.62 5.61
CA GLU A 120 33.49 -35.91 6.29
C GLU A 120 34.12 -35.78 7.68
N ARG A 121 33.31 -36.04 8.72
CA ARG A 121 33.80 -36.25 10.08
C ARG A 121 33.99 -37.76 10.24
N ASN A 122 35.25 -38.14 10.46
CA ASN A 122 35.63 -39.41 11.10
C ASN A 122 35.19 -39.42 12.56
#